data_AF-A0A7Z9WS33-F1
#
_entry.id   AF-A0A7Z9WS33-F1
#
_cell.length_a   1.000
_cell.length_b   1.000
_cell.length_c   1.000
_cell.angle_alpha   90.00
_cell.angle_beta   90.00
_cell.angle_gamma   90.00
#
_symmetry.space_group_name_H-M   'P 1'
#
loop_
_entity.id
_entity.type
_entity.pdbx_description
1 polymer ?
#
loop_
_entity_poly.entity_id
_entity_poly.type
_entity_poly.pdbx_seq_one_letter_code
_entity_poly.pdbx_strand_id
1 'polypeptide(L)'
;MRGLVGSFSFSCCGIMHIGKRIACLWVKGCVMKVGIKKVHEDEWWVEAGCAIIRLNYFQVELLNIVLKQAVSLEEGGRYDLLKGFVQLSQKLKLLSDEDLQLLLRQIDDRDLGHLLRVLDDEVLKARILRNVGPLVAKQLKQDLEQDAPLDEEVVKRSIERIMRRAFELEGQGKIEFQTEVTEYI
;
A
#
# COMPACT_ATOMS: atom_id res chain seq x y z
N MET A 1 12.05 5.56 -21.90
CA MET A 1 12.34 6.23 -20.61
C MET A 1 11.49 7.49 -20.45
N ARG A 2 10.34 7.39 -19.79
CA ARG A 2 9.59 8.57 -19.33
C ARG A 2 9.35 8.37 -17.84
N GLY A 3 10.10 9.09 -17.01
CA GLY A 3 9.79 9.17 -15.59
C GLY A 3 8.40 9.79 -15.43
N LEU A 4 7.58 9.19 -14.57
CA LEU A 4 6.36 9.84 -14.09
C LEU A 4 6.80 11.01 -13.20
N VAL A 5 6.95 12.18 -13.81
CA VAL A 5 7.18 13.44 -13.09
C VAL A 5 5.82 13.93 -12.60
N GLY A 6 5.37 13.40 -11.46
CA GLY A 6 4.28 13.99 -10.71
C GLY A 6 4.82 15.13 -9.86
N SER A 7 4.67 16.38 -10.31
CA SER A 7 4.97 17.53 -9.46
C SER A 7 3.81 17.76 -8.49
N PHE A 8 4.00 17.43 -7.22
CA PHE A 8 3.05 17.75 -6.16
C PHE A 8 3.52 19.01 -5.41
N SER A 9 2.59 19.88 -5.02
CA SER A 9 2.87 21.14 -4.34
C SER A 9 2.11 21.17 -3.02
N PHE A 10 2.78 20.83 -1.93
CA PHE A 10 2.22 20.94 -0.57
C PHE A 10 2.58 22.29 0.05
N SER A 11 1.63 22.92 0.73
CA SER A 11 1.84 24.17 1.48
C SER A 11 1.39 23.99 2.93
N CYS A 12 2.34 23.91 3.88
CA CYS A 12 2.01 24.06 5.30
C CYS A 12 3.09 24.74 6.16
N CYS A 13 2.59 25.36 7.24
CA CYS A 13 3.18 26.42 8.07
C CYS A 13 4.18 25.90 9.14
N GLY A 14 5.10 26.76 9.59
CA GLY A 14 6.28 26.39 10.39
C GLY A 14 6.21 26.61 11.90
N ILE A 15 7.31 26.27 12.60
CA ILE A 15 7.73 26.86 13.89
C ILE A 15 9.27 26.98 13.89
N MET A 16 9.73 28.13 14.40
CA MET A 16 11.11 28.58 14.55
C MET A 16 11.51 28.50 16.03
N HIS A 17 12.75 28.09 16.33
CA HIS A 17 13.44 28.56 17.54
C HIS A 17 14.93 28.75 17.28
N ILE A 18 15.39 29.97 17.53
CA ILE A 18 16.78 30.42 17.43
C ILE A 18 17.46 30.18 18.78
N GLY A 19 18.49 29.34 18.80
CA GLY A 19 19.30 29.04 19.99
C GLY A 19 20.03 27.69 19.91
N LYS A 20 21.24 27.71 19.38
CA LYS A 20 22.24 26.62 19.24
C LYS A 20 21.87 25.27 18.59
N ARG A 21 20.64 24.96 18.19
CA ARG A 21 20.33 23.89 17.20
C ARG A 21 19.01 24.16 16.46
N ILE A 22 19.00 23.74 15.19
CA ILE A 22 17.93 23.76 14.17
C ILE A 22 17.69 25.12 13.50
N ALA A 23 18.09 25.20 12.22
CA ALA A 23 17.58 26.17 11.26
C ALA A 23 17.26 25.43 9.95
N CYS A 24 16.02 24.96 9.80
CA CYS A 24 15.42 24.83 8.47
C CYS A 24 14.76 26.17 8.19
N LEU A 25 15.39 26.98 7.34
CA LEU A 25 14.82 28.22 6.83
C LEU A 25 13.69 27.86 5.87
N TRP A 26 12.44 27.94 6.33
CA TRP A 26 11.26 27.74 5.50
C TRP A 26 10.96 29.02 4.72
N VAL A 27 11.31 29.00 3.44
CA VAL A 27 10.91 30.05 2.49
C VAL A 27 9.43 29.83 2.17
N LYS A 28 8.58 30.84 2.46
CA LYS A 28 7.21 30.90 1.95
C LYS A 28 7.27 30.74 0.42
N GLY A 29 6.69 29.66 -0.11
CA GLY A 29 6.67 29.35 -1.54
C GLY A 29 7.58 28.21 -1.99
N CYS A 30 8.20 27.45 -1.07
CA CYS A 30 8.96 26.26 -1.45
C CYS A 30 8.03 25.11 -1.84
N VAL A 31 7.74 24.99 -3.14
CA VAL A 31 7.08 23.82 -3.73
C VAL A 31 7.94 22.59 -3.44
N MET A 32 7.50 21.73 -2.53
CA MET A 32 8.20 20.51 -2.19
C MET A 32 7.98 19.48 -3.29
N LYS A 33 8.92 19.40 -4.24
CA LYS A 33 8.85 18.42 -5.33
C LYS A 33 9.25 17.05 -4.81
N VAL A 34 8.38 16.06 -5.05
CA VAL A 34 8.69 14.64 -4.83
C VAL A 34 9.02 14.01 -6.17
N GLY A 35 10.25 13.56 -6.36
CA GLY A 35 10.68 12.82 -7.53
C GLY A 35 10.76 11.33 -7.20
N ILE A 36 10.21 10.45 -8.05
CA ILE A 36 10.35 8.99 -7.90
C ILE A 36 11.08 8.46 -9.14
N LYS A 37 12.24 7.83 -8.92
CA LYS A 37 13.04 7.22 -9.98
C LYS A 37 13.27 5.75 -9.68
N LYS A 38 12.86 4.87 -10.60
CA LYS A 38 13.23 3.45 -10.53
C LYS A 38 14.72 3.31 -10.85
N VAL A 39 15.48 2.68 -9.97
CA VAL A 39 16.94 2.50 -10.08
C VAL A 39 17.28 1.05 -10.42
N HIS A 40 16.54 0.12 -9.83
CA HIS A 40 16.67 -1.32 -10.10
C HIS A 40 15.29 -1.99 -10.09
N GLU A 41 15.23 -3.31 -10.36
CA GLU A 41 13.95 -4.04 -10.45
C GLU A 41 13.10 -3.87 -9.18
N ASP A 42 13.74 -3.92 -8.00
CA ASP A 42 13.13 -3.79 -6.67
C ASP A 42 13.53 -2.52 -5.91
N GLU A 43 14.15 -1.55 -6.57
CA GLU A 43 14.67 -0.35 -5.91
C GLU A 43 14.23 0.96 -6.58
N TRP A 44 13.70 1.85 -5.74
CA TRP A 44 13.29 3.20 -6.11
C TRP A 44 14.03 4.23 -5.26
N TRP A 45 14.45 5.31 -5.90
CA TRP A 45 14.89 6.53 -5.22
C TRP A 45 13.74 7.51 -5.19
N VAL A 46 13.41 7.95 -3.98
CA VAL A 46 12.45 9.01 -3.75
C VAL A 46 13.20 10.24 -3.26
N GLU A 47 13.14 11.29 -4.05
CA GLU A 47 13.70 12.60 -3.73
C GLU A 47 12.59 13.46 -3.13
N ALA A 48 12.75 13.95 -1.90
CA ALA A 48 11.81 14.85 -1.24
C ALA A 48 12.57 16.04 -0.65
N GLY A 49 12.48 17.20 -1.32
CA GLY A 49 13.25 18.38 -0.93
C GLY A 49 14.76 18.15 -1.07
N CYS A 50 15.47 18.06 0.06
CA CYS A 50 16.92 17.80 0.11
C CYS A 50 17.29 16.37 0.54
N ALA A 51 16.30 15.50 0.75
CA ALA A 51 16.51 14.12 1.13
C ALA A 51 16.32 13.17 -0.07
N ILE A 52 17.21 12.18 -0.18
CA ILE A 52 17.08 11.04 -1.09
C ILE A 52 16.88 9.81 -0.22
N ILE A 53 15.76 9.12 -0.42
CA ILE A 53 15.38 7.93 0.33
C ILE A 53 15.30 6.75 -0.63
N ARG A 54 15.93 5.63 -0.27
CA ARG A 54 15.81 4.36 -1.00
C ARG A 54 14.60 3.60 -0.48
N LEU A 55 13.66 3.29 -1.36
CA LEU A 55 12.44 2.55 -1.04
C LEU A 55 12.33 1.29 -1.91
N ASN A 56 11.75 0.23 -1.35
CA ASN A 56 11.30 -0.95 -2.09
C ASN A 56 9.88 -0.75 -2.66
N TYR A 57 9.41 -1.71 -3.47
CA TYR A 57 8.14 -1.55 -4.20
C TYR A 57 6.96 -1.32 -3.27
N PHE A 58 6.87 -2.11 -2.22
CA PHE A 58 5.85 -1.99 -1.19
C PHE A 58 5.87 -0.62 -0.51
N GLN A 59 7.05 -0.12 -0.14
CA GLN A 59 7.19 1.19 0.48
C GLN A 59 6.78 2.34 -0.46
N VAL A 60 7.04 2.21 -1.76
CA VAL A 60 6.56 3.18 -2.75
C VAL A 60 5.03 3.18 -2.84
N GLU A 61 4.40 2.01 -2.79
CA GLU A 61 2.93 1.91 -2.76
C GLU A 61 2.33 2.51 -1.48
N LEU A 62 2.96 2.29 -0.32
CA LEU A 62 2.56 2.94 0.93
C LEU A 62 2.71 4.46 0.85
N LEU A 63 3.82 4.95 0.29
CA LEU A 63 4.03 6.38 0.06
C LEU A 63 2.94 6.96 -0.84
N ASN A 64 2.57 6.25 -1.91
CA ASN A 64 1.51 6.67 -2.82
C ASN A 64 0.16 6.80 -2.11
N ILE A 65 -0.18 5.87 -1.20
CA ILE A 65 -1.40 5.97 -0.37
C ILE A 65 -1.37 7.23 0.49
N VAL A 66 -0.26 7.46 1.20
CA VAL A 66 -0.11 8.62 2.09
C VAL A 66 -0.19 9.93 1.30
N LEU A 67 0.46 10.02 0.15
CA LEU A 67 0.43 11.20 -0.71
C LEU A 67 -0.97 11.49 -1.24
N LYS A 68 -1.70 10.46 -1.72
CA LYS A 68 -3.10 10.63 -2.16
C LYS A 68 -3.99 11.17 -1.05
N GLN A 69 -3.85 10.65 0.17
CA GLN A 69 -4.63 11.12 1.32
C GLN A 69 -4.24 12.55 1.72
N ALA A 70 -2.97 12.91 1.63
CA ALA A 70 -2.51 14.27 1.89
C ALA A 70 -3.09 15.27 0.88
N VAL A 71 -3.13 14.93 -0.41
CA VAL A 71 -3.79 15.75 -1.44
C VAL A 71 -5.28 15.88 -1.17
N SER A 72 -5.98 14.76 -0.89
CA SER A 72 -7.40 14.80 -0.57
C SER A 72 -7.72 15.67 0.65
N LEU A 73 -6.83 15.72 1.65
CA LEU A 73 -6.95 16.63 2.80
C LEU A 73 -6.82 18.11 2.40
N GLU A 74 -5.87 18.46 1.53
CA GLU A 74 -5.72 19.84 1.04
C GLU A 74 -6.95 20.31 0.24
N GLU A 75 -7.61 19.39 -0.48
CA GLU A 75 -8.83 19.64 -1.24
C GLU A 75 -10.11 19.67 -0.37
N GLY A 76 -9.99 19.55 0.97
CA GLY A 76 -11.11 19.58 1.91
C GLY A 76 -11.81 18.23 2.13
N GLY A 77 -11.20 17.14 1.67
CA GLY A 77 -11.64 15.77 1.92
C GLY A 77 -11.33 15.28 3.34
N ARG A 78 -11.69 14.02 3.62
CA ARG A 78 -11.45 13.36 4.91
C ARG A 78 -10.24 12.42 4.81
N TYR A 79 -9.42 12.41 5.86
CA TYR A 79 -8.34 11.44 6.00
C TYR A 79 -8.89 10.04 6.27
N ASP A 80 -8.64 9.11 5.36
CA ASP A 80 -9.00 7.70 5.51
C ASP A 80 -7.91 6.80 4.93
N LEU A 81 -6.99 6.37 5.80
CA LEU A 81 -5.94 5.43 5.43
C LEU A 81 -6.47 4.03 5.14
N LEU A 82 -7.52 3.58 5.84
CA LEU A 82 -8.02 2.22 5.69
C LEU A 82 -8.44 1.98 4.25
N LYS A 83 -9.14 2.95 3.65
CA LYS A 83 -9.50 2.93 2.23
C LYS A 83 -8.28 2.74 1.31
N GLY A 84 -7.17 3.39 1.61
CA GLY A 84 -5.92 3.22 0.86
C GLY A 84 -5.33 1.81 0.97
N PHE A 85 -5.33 1.22 2.16
CA PHE A 85 -4.92 -0.17 2.37
C PHE A 85 -5.86 -1.16 1.66
N VAL A 86 -7.17 -0.95 1.73
CA VAL A 86 -8.16 -1.76 1.00
C VAL A 86 -7.91 -1.68 -0.51
N GLN A 87 -7.66 -0.48 -1.06
CA GLN A 87 -7.29 -0.32 -2.46
C GLN A 87 -6.00 -1.07 -2.81
N LEU A 88 -4.98 -1.03 -1.95
CA LEU A 88 -3.74 -1.78 -2.15
C LEU A 88 -4.00 -3.28 -2.24
N SER A 89 -4.89 -3.82 -1.40
CA SER A 89 -5.26 -5.23 -1.41
C SER A 89 -5.94 -5.68 -2.71
N GLN A 90 -6.53 -4.76 -3.48
CA GLN A 90 -7.12 -5.10 -4.77
C GLN A 90 -6.07 -5.56 -5.80
N LYS A 91 -4.79 -5.24 -5.60
CA LYS A 91 -3.69 -5.75 -6.44
C LYS A 91 -3.57 -7.28 -6.40
N LEU A 92 -4.10 -7.95 -5.37
CA LEU A 92 -4.15 -9.41 -5.32
C LEU A 92 -4.92 -10.02 -6.50
N LYS A 93 -5.78 -9.24 -7.18
CA LYS A 93 -6.44 -9.67 -8.42
C LYS A 93 -5.46 -9.96 -9.55
N LEU A 94 -4.31 -9.29 -9.57
CA LEU A 94 -3.31 -9.44 -10.61
C LEU A 94 -2.45 -10.70 -10.43
N LEU A 95 -2.55 -11.39 -9.29
CA LEU A 95 -1.86 -12.67 -9.10
C LEU A 95 -2.57 -13.77 -9.89
N SER A 96 -1.84 -14.78 -10.33
CA SER A 96 -2.43 -16.04 -10.79
C SER A 96 -3.06 -16.80 -9.61
N ASP A 97 -3.87 -17.84 -9.88
CA ASP A 97 -4.45 -18.65 -8.79
C ASP A 97 -3.35 -19.43 -8.04
N GLU A 98 -2.29 -19.87 -8.73
CA GLU A 98 -1.15 -20.58 -8.13
C GLU A 98 -0.36 -19.66 -7.20
N ASP A 99 -0.09 -18.43 -7.65
CA ASP A 99 0.61 -17.40 -6.87
C ASP A 99 -0.20 -16.97 -5.65
N LEU A 100 -1.51 -16.80 -5.85
CA LEU A 100 -2.43 -16.47 -4.76
C LEU A 100 -2.43 -17.57 -3.71
N GLN A 101 -2.44 -18.86 -4.10
CA GLN A 101 -2.33 -19.97 -3.16
C GLN A 101 -0.99 -19.96 -2.40
N LEU A 102 0.12 -19.66 -3.09
CA LEU A 102 1.45 -19.58 -2.48
C LEU A 102 1.51 -18.50 -1.40
N LEU A 103 0.90 -17.35 -1.68
CA LEU A 103 0.76 -16.24 -0.74
C LEU A 103 -0.13 -16.63 0.45
N LEU A 104 -1.33 -17.17 0.19
CA LEU A 104 -2.31 -17.50 1.23
C LEU A 104 -1.81 -18.54 2.23
N ARG A 105 -0.92 -19.46 1.83
CA ARG A 105 -0.26 -20.43 2.74
C ARG A 105 0.70 -19.78 3.75
N GLN A 106 1.06 -18.52 3.55
CA GLN A 106 2.04 -17.80 4.37
C GLN A 106 1.41 -16.66 5.18
N ILE A 107 0.08 -16.55 5.14
CA ILE A 107 -0.71 -15.53 5.82
C ILE A 107 -1.46 -16.18 6.99
N ASP A 108 -1.61 -15.45 8.09
CA ASP A 108 -2.44 -15.88 9.23
C ASP A 108 -3.93 -15.79 8.88
N ASP A 109 -4.70 -16.82 9.26
CA ASP A 109 -6.15 -16.87 9.02
C ASP A 109 -6.90 -15.65 9.59
N ARG A 110 -6.42 -15.07 10.70
CA ARG A 110 -7.02 -13.86 11.29
C ARG A 110 -6.81 -12.63 10.41
N ASP A 111 -5.61 -12.49 9.84
CA ASP A 111 -5.30 -11.37 8.94
C ASP A 111 -6.15 -11.47 7.68
N LEU A 112 -6.34 -12.69 7.18
CA LEU A 112 -7.22 -12.95 6.04
C LEU A 112 -8.68 -12.66 6.36
N GLY A 113 -9.16 -13.04 7.56
CA GLY A 113 -10.49 -12.70 8.05
C GLY A 113 -10.72 -11.19 8.11
N HIS A 114 -9.77 -10.43 8.65
CA HIS A 114 -9.85 -8.96 8.68
C HIS A 114 -9.94 -8.35 7.28
N LEU A 115 -9.10 -8.82 6.34
CA LEU A 115 -9.15 -8.37 4.96
C LEU A 115 -10.52 -8.66 4.32
N LEU A 116 -11.04 -9.89 4.45
CA LEU A 116 -12.30 -10.29 3.84
C LEU A 116 -13.50 -9.49 4.37
N ARG A 117 -13.46 -9.03 5.63
CA ARG A 117 -14.54 -8.22 6.22
C ARG A 117 -14.64 -6.80 5.67
N VAL A 118 -13.49 -6.20 5.29
CA VAL A 118 -13.45 -4.81 4.79
C VAL A 118 -13.32 -4.71 3.27
N LEU A 119 -13.12 -5.85 2.59
CA LEU A 119 -13.09 -5.90 1.15
C LEU A 119 -14.52 -5.70 0.62
N ASP A 120 -14.74 -4.79 -0.32
CA ASP A 120 -16.07 -4.63 -0.96
C ASP A 120 -16.24 -5.53 -2.20
N ASP A 121 -15.13 -6.10 -2.67
CA ASP A 121 -15.10 -6.87 -3.92
C ASP A 121 -15.44 -8.36 -3.68
N GLU A 122 -16.68 -8.72 -3.97
CA GLU A 122 -17.17 -10.09 -3.84
C GLU A 122 -16.48 -11.09 -4.78
N VAL A 123 -15.99 -10.64 -5.95
CA VAL A 123 -15.27 -11.51 -6.89
C VAL A 123 -13.92 -11.90 -6.30
N LEU A 124 -13.18 -10.93 -5.75
CA LEU A 124 -11.91 -11.17 -5.09
C LEU A 124 -12.10 -11.97 -3.79
N LYS A 125 -13.15 -11.70 -2.98
CA LYS A 125 -13.47 -12.53 -1.81
C LYS A 125 -13.71 -13.98 -2.18
N ALA A 126 -14.56 -14.23 -3.17
CA ALA A 126 -14.87 -15.59 -3.63
C ALA A 126 -13.61 -16.29 -4.16
N ARG A 127 -12.76 -15.56 -4.88
CA ARG A 127 -11.49 -16.07 -5.40
C ARG A 127 -10.52 -16.44 -4.26
N ILE A 128 -10.40 -15.60 -3.23
CA ILE A 128 -9.59 -15.89 -2.04
C ILE A 128 -10.14 -17.15 -1.34
N LEU A 129 -11.45 -17.21 -1.08
CA LEU A 129 -12.10 -18.33 -0.41
C LEU A 129 -11.99 -19.66 -1.18
N ARG A 130 -11.91 -19.60 -2.52
CA ARG A 130 -11.66 -20.78 -3.37
C ARG A 130 -10.22 -21.28 -3.28
N ASN A 131 -9.27 -20.39 -3.06
CA ASN A 131 -7.84 -20.68 -3.05
C ASN A 131 -7.28 -20.99 -1.64
N VAL A 132 -8.07 -20.82 -0.59
CA VAL A 132 -7.77 -21.37 0.74
C VAL A 132 -8.29 -22.81 0.89
N GLY A 133 -7.73 -23.56 1.83
CA GLY A 133 -8.20 -24.92 2.13
C GLY A 133 -9.68 -24.95 2.57
N PRO A 134 -10.43 -26.01 2.27
CA PRO A 134 -11.88 -26.07 2.50
C PRO A 134 -12.29 -25.89 3.97
N LEU A 135 -11.44 -26.33 4.90
CA LEU A 135 -11.66 -26.12 6.34
C LEU A 135 -11.54 -24.64 6.71
N VAL A 136 -10.47 -23.98 6.26
CA VAL A 136 -10.22 -22.55 6.49
C VAL A 136 -11.30 -21.70 5.82
N ALA A 137 -11.69 -22.03 4.59
CA ALA A 137 -12.78 -21.36 3.88
C ALA A 137 -14.09 -21.39 4.70
N LYS A 138 -14.41 -22.54 5.31
CA LYS A 138 -15.61 -22.70 6.11
C LYS A 138 -15.54 -21.86 7.39
N GLN A 139 -14.41 -21.86 8.07
CA GLN A 139 -14.19 -21.05 9.28
C GLN A 139 -14.32 -19.56 8.97
N LEU A 140 -13.63 -19.07 7.92
CA LEU A 140 -13.68 -17.68 7.50
C LEU A 140 -15.11 -17.25 7.15
N LYS A 141 -15.89 -18.08 6.46
CA LYS A 141 -17.30 -17.79 6.17
C LYS A 141 -18.14 -17.63 7.43
N GLN A 142 -17.94 -18.49 8.43
CA GLN A 142 -18.62 -18.35 9.73
C GLN A 142 -18.20 -17.08 10.46
N ASP A 143 -16.92 -16.71 10.40
CA ASP A 143 -16.40 -15.49 11.03
C ASP A 143 -16.92 -14.22 10.32
N LEU A 144 -17.17 -14.29 9.01
CA LEU A 144 -17.78 -13.20 8.23
C LEU A 144 -19.24 -12.93 8.61
N GLU A 145 -19.97 -13.95 9.06
CA GLU A 145 -21.36 -13.81 9.53
C GLU A 145 -21.44 -13.16 10.93
N GLN A 146 -20.33 -13.11 11.68
CA GLN A 146 -20.29 -12.47 12.98
C GLN A 146 -20.19 -10.95 12.85
N ASP A 147 -21.16 -10.24 13.44
CA ASP A 147 -21.18 -8.77 13.47
C ASP A 147 -20.39 -8.21 14.67
N ALA A 148 -19.13 -8.60 14.77
CA ALA A 148 -18.23 -8.06 15.79
C ALA A 148 -17.60 -6.73 15.29
N PRO A 149 -17.59 -5.65 16.07
CA PRO A 149 -16.97 -4.40 15.66
C PRO A 149 -15.48 -4.59 15.35
N LEU A 150 -15.01 -4.00 14.25
CA LEU A 150 -13.62 -4.07 13.81
C LEU A 150 -12.86 -2.83 14.25
N ASP A 151 -11.69 -3.05 14.86
CA ASP A 151 -10.72 -2.00 15.09
C ASP A 151 -9.97 -1.70 13.78
N GLU A 152 -10.15 -0.49 13.25
CA GLU A 152 -9.54 -0.05 11.99
C GLU A 152 -8.01 -0.20 11.99
N GLU A 153 -7.33 0.03 13.12
CA GLU A 153 -5.87 -0.06 13.20
C GLU A 153 -5.40 -1.52 13.11
N VAL A 154 -6.17 -2.43 13.71
CA VAL A 154 -5.90 -3.88 13.61
C VAL A 154 -6.09 -4.34 12.16
N VAL A 155 -7.16 -3.88 11.49
CA VAL A 155 -7.41 -4.21 10.09
C VAL A 155 -6.31 -3.67 9.19
N LYS A 156 -5.91 -2.39 9.33
CA LYS A 156 -4.82 -1.78 8.54
C LYS A 156 -3.54 -2.59 8.66
N ARG A 157 -3.12 -2.95 9.88
CA ARG A 157 -1.92 -3.77 10.10
C ARG A 157 -2.03 -5.16 9.50
N SER A 158 -3.22 -5.75 9.49
CA SER A 158 -3.47 -7.06 8.88
C SER A 158 -3.28 -6.99 7.36
N ILE A 159 -3.87 -5.98 6.71
CA ILE A 159 -3.69 -5.75 5.27
C ILE A 159 -2.23 -5.43 4.96
N GLU A 160 -1.57 -4.62 5.79
CA GLU A 160 -0.15 -4.30 5.64
C GLU A 160 0.72 -5.56 5.65
N ARG A 161 0.51 -6.48 6.60
CA ARG A 161 1.24 -7.76 6.67
C ARG A 161 1.02 -8.61 5.43
N ILE A 162 -0.23 -8.74 4.98
CA ILE A 162 -0.60 -9.49 3.78
C ILE A 162 0.12 -8.93 2.55
N MET A 163 0.01 -7.62 2.32
CA MET A 163 0.58 -6.98 1.15
C MET A 163 2.09 -6.98 1.19
N ARG A 164 2.70 -6.69 2.34
CA ARG A 164 4.14 -6.82 2.54
C ARG A 164 4.62 -8.21 2.14
N ARG A 165 3.91 -9.27 2.58
CA ARG A 165 4.29 -10.64 2.23
C ARG A 165 4.17 -10.92 0.73
N ALA A 166 3.14 -10.40 0.08
CA ALA A 166 2.99 -10.51 -1.36
C ALA A 166 4.17 -9.89 -2.11
N PHE A 167 4.52 -8.64 -1.79
CA PHE A 167 5.66 -7.96 -2.42
C PHE A 167 7.01 -8.61 -2.10
N GLU A 168 7.19 -9.17 -0.90
CA GLU A 168 8.38 -9.95 -0.57
C GLU A 168 8.51 -11.22 -1.43
N LEU A 169 7.40 -11.89 -1.72
CA LEU A 169 7.40 -13.07 -2.60
C LEU A 169 7.64 -12.67 -4.06
N GLU A 170 7.13 -11.53 -4.49
CA GLU A 170 7.39 -10.97 -5.83
C GLU A 170 8.88 -10.64 -5.99
N GLY A 171 9.49 -9.91 -5.04
CA GLY A 171 10.92 -9.61 -5.07
C GLY A 171 11.83 -10.85 -4.93
N GLN A 172 11.27 -12.00 -4.56
CA GLN A 172 11.96 -13.30 -4.57
C GLN A 172 11.74 -14.08 -5.88
N GLY A 173 10.94 -13.55 -6.82
CA GLY A 173 10.53 -14.23 -8.05
C GLY A 173 9.64 -15.45 -7.80
N LYS A 174 8.98 -15.53 -6.64
CA LYS A 174 8.09 -16.66 -6.27
C LYS A 174 6.65 -16.46 -6.71
N ILE A 175 6.24 -15.21 -6.87
CA ILE A 175 4.95 -14.83 -7.45
C ILE A 175 5.19 -13.69 -8.44
N GLU A 176 4.25 -13.47 -9.34
CA GLU A 176 4.29 -12.36 -10.30
C GLU A 176 2.93 -11.67 -10.37
N PHE A 177 2.90 -10.33 -10.28
CA PHE A 177 1.68 -9.57 -10.55
C PHE A 177 1.54 -9.36 -12.06
N GLN A 178 0.49 -9.93 -12.64
CA GLN A 178 0.17 -9.80 -14.06
C GLN A 178 -0.28 -8.36 -14.36
N THR A 179 0.62 -7.54 -14.88
CA THR A 179 0.24 -6.23 -15.44
C THR A 179 -0.04 -6.37 -16.92
N GLU A 180 -1.16 -5.83 -17.41
CA GLU A 180 -1.54 -5.85 -18.84
C GLU A 180 -0.56 -5.11 -19.77
N VAL A 181 0.52 -4.50 -19.24
CA VAL A 181 1.54 -3.79 -20.01
C VAL A 181 2.92 -4.38 -19.72
N THR A 182 3.17 -5.58 -20.24
CA THR A 182 4.52 -6.11 -20.46
C THR A 182 4.79 -6.22 -21.96
N GLU A 183 4.71 -5.10 -22.67
CA GLU A 183 5.48 -4.95 -23.91
C GLU A 183 6.91 -4.58 -23.49
N TYR A 184 7.81 -5.57 -23.55
CA TYR A 184 9.24 -5.32 -23.55
C TYR A 184 9.58 -4.49 -24.79
N ILE A 185 9.98 -3.23 -24.60
CA ILE A 185 10.61 -2.38 -25.61
C ILE A 185 12.12 -2.47 -25.43
#